data_AF-R9LU35-F1
#
_entry.id   AF-R9LU35-F1
#
_cell.length_a   1.000
_cell.length_b   1.000
_cell.length_c   1.000
_cell.angle_alpha   90.00
_cell.angle_beta   90.00
_cell.angle_gamma   90.00
#
_symmetry.space_group_name_H-M   'P 1'
#
loop_
_entity.id
_entity.type
_entity.pdbx_description
1 polymer ?
#
loop_
_entity_poly.entity_id
_entity_poly.type
_entity_poly.pdbx_seq_one_letter_code
_entity_poly.pdbx_strand_id
1 'polypeptide(L)' 'MNAVQNKLQDQYTLRSVEQPILIRQKDDRILISHPQWHLSLSMQEFKTLFRELHFVVVEQEDGIDEEKDVDYYAWRNKYL' A
#
# COMPACT_ATOMS: atom_id res chain seq x y z
N MET A 1 16.01 11.94 11.21
CA MET A 1 14.75 11.50 10.58
C MET A 1 15.10 10.52 9.47
N ASN A 2 15.20 9.20 9.70
CA ASN A 2 15.50 8.23 8.60
C ASN A 2 15.24 6.74 8.90
N ALA A 3 14.78 6.36 10.10
CA ALA A 3 14.59 4.93 10.43
C ALA A 3 13.35 4.30 9.76
N VAL A 4 12.31 5.09 9.52
CA VAL A 4 11.05 4.61 8.92
C VAL A 4 11.20 4.42 7.40
N GLN A 5 11.97 5.29 6.75
CA GLN A 5 12.17 5.26 5.30
C GLN A 5 12.98 4.03 4.84
N ASN A 6 13.99 3.63 5.61
CA ASN A 6 14.81 2.44 5.30
C ASN A 6 14.11 1.11 5.60
N LYS A 7 13.00 1.10 6.34
CA LYS A 7 12.25 -0.14 6.67
C LYS A 7 11.20 -0.50 5.63
N LEU A 8 10.85 0.38 4.70
CA LEU A 8 9.82 0.11 3.69
C LEU A 8 10.34 -0.60 2.44
N GLN A 9 11.65 -0.82 2.30
CA GLN A 9 12.22 -1.17 1.01
C GLN A 9 12.11 -2.64 0.60
N ASP A 10 12.01 -3.64 1.48
CA ASP A 10 11.92 -5.03 0.98
C ASP A 10 11.20 -6.08 1.84
N GLN A 11 10.84 -5.83 3.12
CA GLN A 11 10.32 -6.91 4.00
C GLN A 11 9.21 -6.52 4.98
N TYR A 12 8.71 -5.28 4.92
CA TYR A 12 7.74 -4.79 5.88
C TYR A 12 6.50 -4.22 5.20
N THR A 13 5.34 -4.62 5.71
CA THR A 13 4.04 -4.08 5.30
C THR A 13 3.55 -3.17 6.43
N LEU A 14 2.97 -2.03 6.07
CA LEU A 14 2.23 -1.21 7.03
C LEU A 14 0.78 -1.67 7.06
N ARG A 15 0.27 -1.98 8.25
CA ARG A 15 -1.13 -2.32 8.46
C ARG A 15 -1.80 -1.20 9.24
N SER A 16 -2.96 -0.73 8.77
CA SER A 16 -3.78 0.21 9.55
C SER A 16 -4.36 -0.47 10.79
N VAL A 17 -4.42 0.27 11.89
CA VAL A 17 -5.05 -0.21 13.14
C VAL A 17 -6.58 -0.17 13.03
N GLU A 18 -7.09 0.81 12.30
CA GLU A 18 -8.53 1.13 12.22
C GLU A 18 -9.25 0.35 11.13
N GLN A 19 -8.55 0.01 10.05
CA GLN A 19 -9.14 -0.57 8.85
C GLN A 19 -8.29 -1.74 8.35
N PRO A 20 -8.88 -2.71 7.63
CA PRO A 20 -8.14 -3.85 7.07
C PRO A 20 -7.37 -3.41 5.82
N ILE A 21 -6.49 -2.43 5.99
CA ILE A 21 -5.68 -1.84 4.93
C ILE A 21 -4.23 -2.28 5.12
N LEU A 22 -3.65 -2.82 4.06
CA LEU A 22 -2.24 -3.15 3.94
C LEU A 22 -1.57 -2.18 2.97
N ILE A 23 -0.38 -1.72 3.33
CA ILE A 23 0.36 -0.73 2.56
C ILE A 23 1.79 -1.21 2.34
N ARG A 24 2.25 -1.16 1.10
CA ARG A 24 3.62 -1.47 0.70
C ARG A 24 4.14 -0.34 -0.19
N GLN A 25 5.41 0.02 -0.01
CA GLN A 25 6.08 0.89 -0.96
C GLN A 25 6.76 0.03 -2.05
N LYS A 26 6.53 0.35 -3.32
CA LYS A 26 7.23 -0.25 -4.46
C LYS A 26 7.69 0.89 -5.36
N ASP A 27 9.01 1.01 -5.52
CA ASP A 27 9.65 2.14 -6.20
C ASP A 27 9.20 3.51 -5.61
N ASP A 28 8.61 4.37 -6.44
CA ASP A 28 8.04 5.70 -6.10
C ASP A 28 6.52 5.63 -5.77
N ARG A 29 5.95 4.43 -5.68
CA ARG A 29 4.51 4.28 -5.46
C ARG A 29 4.21 3.60 -4.14
N ILE A 30 3.09 4.01 -3.56
CA ILE A 30 2.49 3.41 -2.37
C ILE A 30 1.31 2.58 -2.85
N LEU A 31 1.44 1.27 -2.71
CA LEU A 31 0.40 0.29 -2.99
C LEU A 31 -0.41 0.08 -1.72
N ILE A 32 -1.72 0.14 -1.85
CA ILE A 32 -2.68 0.00 -0.77
C ILE A 32 -3.67 -1.08 -1.15
N SER A 33 -3.79 -2.11 -0.31
CA SER A 33 -4.74 -3.19 -0.48
C SER A 33 -5.77 -3.17 0.65
N HIS A 34 -7.03 -3.17 0.28
CA HIS A 34 -8.19 -3.38 1.14
C HIS A 34 -9.01 -4.54 0.55
N PRO A 35 -9.74 -5.34 1.36
CA PRO A 35 -10.51 -6.47 0.86
C PRO A 35 -11.48 -6.17 -0.30
N GLN A 36 -11.91 -4.92 -0.46
CA GLN A 36 -12.85 -4.49 -1.49
C GLN A 36 -12.25 -3.61 -2.58
N TRP A 37 -11.05 -3.06 -2.39
CA TRP A 37 -10.46 -2.08 -3.31
C TRP A 37 -8.95 -2.01 -3.16
N HIS A 38 -8.28 -1.55 -4.21
CA HIS A 38 -6.83 -1.37 -4.25
C HIS A 38 -6.51 0.04 -4.79
N LEU A 39 -5.46 0.67 -4.28
CA LEU A 39 -4.99 1.98 -4.74
C LEU A 39 -3.48 1.97 -4.96
N SER A 40 -3.03 2.70 -5.98
CA SER A 40 -1.63 3.09 -6.15
C SER A 40 -1.56 4.61 -6.14
N LEU A 41 -0.80 5.13 -5.18
CA LEU A 41 -0.69 6.56 -4.90
C LEU A 41 0.76 6.99 -4.92
N SER A 42 1.00 8.26 -5.23
CA SER A 42 2.24 8.91 -4.83
C SER A 42 2.33 9.01 -3.30
N MET A 43 3.55 9.15 -2.79
CA MET A 43 3.78 9.39 -1.36
C MET A 43 3.01 10.64 -0.84
N GLN A 44 2.83 11.67 -1.67
CA GLN A 44 2.12 12.89 -1.29
C GLN A 44 0.61 12.67 -1.14
N GLU A 45 0.00 11.96 -2.11
CA GLU A 45 -1.41 11.60 -2.04
C GLU A 45 -1.68 10.70 -0.83
N PHE A 46 -0.81 9.71 -0.59
CA PHE A 46 -0.91 8.84 0.58
C PHE A 46 -0.93 9.64 1.89
N LYS A 47 0.04 10.53 2.10
CA LYS A 47 0.13 11.39 3.29
C LYS A 47 -1.08 12.30 3.47
N THR A 48 -1.76 12.66 2.38
CA THR A 48 -2.92 13.55 2.42
C THR A 48 -4.18 12.77 2.77
N LEU A 49 -4.42 11.65 2.09
CA LEU A 49 -5.64 10.84 2.25
C LEU A 49 -5.66 10.03 3.54
N PHE A 50 -4.49 9.56 3.99
CA PHE A 50 -4.37 8.66 5.13
C PHE A 50 -3.73 9.32 6.35
N ARG A 51 -3.76 10.66 6.41
CA ARG A 51 -3.12 11.46 7.47
C ARG A 51 -3.59 11.10 8.88
N GLU A 52 -4.86 10.73 9.02
CA GLU A 52 -5.51 10.48 10.32
C GLU A 52 -5.47 9.01 10.74
N LEU A 53 -4.94 8.12 9.91
CA LEU A 53 -4.82 6.69 10.24
C LEU A 53 -3.51 6.39 10.95
N HIS A 54 -3.56 5.43 11.86
CA HIS A 54 -2.39 4.90 12.55
C HIS A 54 -1.97 3.59 11.90
N PHE A 55 -0.66 3.42 11.77
CA PHE A 55 -0.06 2.26 11.12
C PHE A 55 0.88 1.55 12.06
N VAL A 56 0.85 0.23 12.00
CA VAL A 56 1.85 -0.64 12.62
C VAL A 56 2.69 -1.28 11.52
N VAL A 57 3.97 -1.45 11.81
CA VAL A 57 4.91 -2.18 10.95
C VAL A 57 4.76 -3.65 11.27
N VAL A 58 4.37 -4.46 10.28
CA VAL A 58 4.34 -5.91 10.41
C VAL A 58 5.43 -6.53 9.53
N GLU A 59 6.09 -7.57 10.04
CA GLU A 59 6.92 -8.46 9.23
C GLU A 59 5.98 -9.24 8.31
N GLN A 60 6.20 -9.07 7.00
CA GLN A 60 5.54 -9.72 5.87
C GLN A 60 4.41 -10.71 6.23
N GLU A 61 3.19 -10.20 6.49
CA GLU A 61 1.98 -11.03 6.45
C GLU A 61 1.57 -11.23 4.98
N ASP A 62 1.41 -12.49 4.57
CA ASP A 62 0.79 -12.89 3.31
C ASP A 62 -0.59 -12.22 3.17
N GLY A 63 -0.78 -11.43 2.10
CA GLY A 63 -2.05 -10.72 1.88
C GLY A 63 -2.04 -9.67 0.76
N ILE A 64 -0.88 -9.20 0.31
CA ILE A 64 -0.75 -8.40 -0.92
C ILE A 64 -0.47 -9.36 -2.07
N ASP A 65 -1.53 -9.79 -2.73
CA ASP A 65 -1.48 -10.67 -3.91
C ASP A 65 -1.22 -9.82 -5.16
N GLU A 66 0.06 -9.70 -5.55
CA GLU A 66 0.50 -8.89 -6.70
C GLU A 66 -0.16 -9.32 -8.02
N GLU A 67 -0.68 -10.55 -8.11
CA GLU A 67 -1.33 -11.08 -9.31
C GLU A 67 -2.72 -10.43 -9.53
N LYS A 68 -3.45 -10.15 -8.45
CA LYS A 68 -4.76 -9.47 -8.53
C LYS A 68 -4.65 -7.99 -8.89
N ASP A 69 -3.57 -7.35 -8.48
CA ASP A 69 -3.31 -5.95 -8.82
C ASP A 69 -3.05 -5.80 -10.33
N VAL A 70 -2.35 -6.75 -10.97
CA VAL A 70 -2.12 -6.74 -12.42
C VAL A 70 -3.44 -6.78 -13.20
N ASP A 71 -4.39 -7.62 -12.80
CA ASP A 71 -5.69 -7.74 -13.45
C ASP A 71 -6.53 -6.46 -13.31
N TYR A 72 -6.48 -5.81 -12.15
CA TYR A 72 -7.17 -4.53 -11.94
C TYR A 72 -6.60 -3.41 -12.82
N TYR A 73 -5.26 -3.27 -12.91
CA TYR A 73 -4.65 -2.26 -13.77
C TYR A 73 -4.82 -2.58 -15.26
N ALA A 74 -4.82 -3.85 -15.66
CA ALA A 74 -5.11 -4.27 -17.02
C ALA A 74 -6.55 -3.93 -17.43
N TRP A 75 -7.52 -4.14 -16.54
CA TRP A 75 -8.91 -3.71 -16.77
C TRP A 75 -9.02 -2.19 -16.84
N ARG A 76 -8.39 -1.45 -15.91
CA ARG A 76 -8.43 0.02 -15.88
C ARG A 76 -7.87 0.65 -17.16
N ASN A 77 -6.73 0.17 -17.65
CA ASN A 77 -6.13 0.65 -18.91
C ASN A 77 -6.94 0.29 -20.17
N LYS A 78 -7.88 -0.65 -20.07
CA LYS A 78 -8.73 -1.05 -21.18
C LYS A 78 -10.00 -0.20 -21.31
N TYR A 79 -10.43 0.44 -20.22
CA TYR A 79 -11.72 1.13 -20.15
C TYR A 79 -11.64 2.61 -19.73
N LEU A 80 -10.43 3.16 -19.51
CA LEU A 80 -10.13 4.58 -19.41
C LEU A 80 -9.18 4.99 -20.53
#